data_AF-V4LEH7-F1
#
_entry.id   AF-V4LEH7-F1
#
_cell.length_a   1.000
_cell.length_b   1.000
_cell.length_c   1.000
_cell.angle_alpha   90.00
_cell.angle_beta   90.00
_cell.angle_gamma   90.00
#
_symmetry.space_group_name_H-M   'P 1'
#
loop_
_entity.id
_entity.type
_entity.pdbx_description
1 polymer ?
#
loop_
_entity_poly.entity_id
_entity_poly.type
_entity_poly.pdbx_seq_one_letter_code
_entity_poly.pdbx_strand_id
1 'polypeptide(L)'
;MNESFSGTPRSMILHRNRMKRGALRRRARDISVVLVVLVCATVVIWTWDRTPTSAFLPPESHFLKLETEEKVERIPTALNTFVTKDSYSSATPFVNKEESEENLTDNRDTEEEGKRVKEVTVGEKNQGKTLTTEENRLEPVEREVTVSEPNYRRTPTSEEKKLEQVKHEVAIGETEATKKTHIKETNSNPESKSLATDEERTLPAKEDDGSTSTPRNTNQACNYAKGKWVVDNHRPLYSGSQCKQWLASMWACRLMQRTDFAFERLRWQPKDCSMEDFEGSKFLRRMRNKTLAFVGDSLGRQQFQSMMCMITGGKERLDVRDVGPEFGFITPEGRARPGGWAYRFPETNTTVLYHWSSTLCDIEPLNISDPATEHAMHLDRPPAFLRKYLHKISVLVMNTGHHWNRGKLNGNRWVMHVNGVPNTNKKLAALGNAKNFTIHSTVSWVSSQLPLHPGLKAFYRSLSPRHFVGGEWNTGGSCNNTTPMSIGKEVLQEESSDFSAGHAVKGTGVKLLDITALSHIRDEGHISRFSISASRGVQDCLHWCLPGVPDTWNEILLAMM
;
A
#
# COMPACT_ATOMS: atom_id res chain seq x y z
N MET A 1 40.41 40.67 -71.17
CA MET A 1 41.72 39.99 -71.18
C MET A 1 41.57 38.85 -70.18
N ASN A 2 41.03 37.70 -70.58
CA ASN A 2 41.60 36.69 -71.50
C ASN A 2 42.80 35.98 -70.82
N GLU A 3 42.91 34.65 -70.83
CA GLU A 3 42.20 33.66 -71.65
C GLU A 3 41.93 32.33 -70.90
N SER A 4 41.55 31.26 -71.62
CA SER A 4 40.99 30.01 -71.08
C SER A 4 41.70 28.74 -71.61
N PHE A 5 41.20 27.56 -71.22
CA PHE A 5 41.67 26.20 -71.55
C PHE A 5 43.03 25.76 -70.94
N SER A 6 43.36 24.46 -70.81
CA SER A 6 42.55 23.26 -70.47
C SER A 6 43.49 22.05 -70.24
N GLY A 7 42.97 20.94 -69.71
CA GLY A 7 43.57 19.60 -69.94
C GLY A 7 44.26 18.94 -68.74
N THR A 8 43.86 17.69 -68.48
CA THR A 8 44.50 16.72 -67.56
C THR A 8 44.47 15.34 -68.27
N PRO A 9 44.89 14.20 -67.68
CA PRO A 9 45.89 13.93 -66.62
C PRO A 9 46.92 12.87 -67.06
N ARG A 10 47.96 12.59 -66.23
CA ARG A 10 48.32 11.18 -65.92
C ARG A 10 49.16 10.98 -64.65
N SER A 11 48.91 9.82 -64.05
CA SER A 11 49.65 9.19 -62.92
C SER A 11 51.06 8.74 -63.38
N MET A 12 52.02 8.29 -62.55
CA MET A 12 51.91 7.56 -61.27
C MET A 12 53.26 7.51 -60.51
N ILE A 13 53.23 6.98 -59.28
CA ILE A 13 54.35 6.41 -58.46
C ILE A 13 55.26 7.42 -57.72
N LEU A 14 55.08 7.46 -56.39
CA LEU A 14 56.20 7.50 -55.44
C LEU A 14 55.93 6.46 -54.34
N HIS A 15 56.76 5.40 -54.22
CA HIS A 15 56.34 4.18 -53.53
C HIS A 15 57.42 3.56 -52.60
N ARG A 16 57.66 4.17 -51.43
CA ARG A 16 58.27 3.49 -50.26
C ARG A 16 58.18 4.33 -48.98
N ASN A 17 57.23 4.03 -48.08
CA ASN A 17 57.38 4.20 -46.62
C ASN A 17 56.22 3.65 -45.73
N ARG A 18 55.30 2.84 -46.26
CA ARG A 18 54.06 2.43 -45.53
C ARG A 18 54.07 1.05 -44.86
N MET A 19 55.19 0.31 -44.83
CA MET A 19 55.22 -1.06 -44.28
C MET A 19 55.67 -1.21 -42.82
N LYS A 20 56.46 -0.31 -42.23
CA LYS A 20 56.96 -0.50 -40.84
C LYS A 20 55.94 -0.18 -39.73
N ARG A 21 54.90 0.63 -39.97
CA ARG A 21 53.85 0.94 -38.96
C ARG A 21 52.78 -0.16 -38.79
N GLY A 22 52.65 -1.09 -39.73
CA GLY A 22 51.61 -2.14 -39.69
C GLY A 22 51.89 -3.25 -38.67
N ALA A 23 53.12 -3.77 -38.67
CA ALA A 23 53.50 -4.92 -37.84
C ALA A 23 53.46 -4.61 -36.34
N LEU A 24 53.91 -3.42 -35.94
CA LEU A 24 53.93 -3.00 -34.53
C LEU A 24 52.51 -2.88 -33.95
N ARG A 25 51.55 -2.36 -34.74
CA ARG A 25 50.15 -2.18 -34.32
C ARG A 25 49.39 -3.51 -34.18
N ARG A 26 49.78 -4.57 -34.90
CA ARG A 26 49.23 -5.92 -34.66
C ARG A 26 49.73 -6.49 -33.34
N ARG A 27 51.05 -6.62 -33.17
CA ARG A 27 51.66 -7.15 -31.91
C ARG A 27 51.13 -6.48 -30.65
N ALA A 28 50.99 -5.15 -30.64
CA ALA A 28 50.43 -4.43 -29.48
C ALA A 28 48.96 -4.80 -29.17
N ARG A 29 48.14 -5.06 -30.19
CA ARG A 29 46.74 -5.49 -30.01
C ARG A 29 46.68 -6.94 -29.54
N ASP A 30 47.54 -7.80 -30.07
CA ASP A 30 47.56 -9.23 -29.74
C ASP A 30 48.02 -9.45 -28.29
N ILE A 31 49.04 -8.70 -27.83
CA ILE A 31 49.46 -8.63 -26.41
C ILE A 31 48.34 -8.12 -25.51
N SER A 32 47.59 -7.09 -25.94
CA SER A 32 46.46 -6.54 -25.17
C SER A 32 45.33 -7.56 -24.97
N VAL A 33 45.02 -8.39 -25.99
CA VAL A 33 44.02 -9.46 -25.86
C VAL A 33 44.49 -10.56 -24.91
N VAL A 34 45.76 -10.98 -24.99
CA VAL A 34 46.33 -11.99 -24.07
C VAL A 34 46.28 -11.51 -22.61
N LEU A 35 46.59 -10.23 -22.35
CA LEU A 35 46.48 -9.65 -21.00
C LEU A 35 45.03 -9.65 -20.48
N VAL A 36 44.04 -9.29 -21.31
CA VAL A 36 42.63 -9.33 -20.92
C VAL A 36 42.18 -10.77 -20.61
N VAL A 37 42.56 -11.75 -21.45
CA VAL A 37 42.22 -13.17 -21.21
C VAL A 37 42.87 -13.68 -19.91
N LEU A 38 44.12 -13.32 -19.62
CA LEU A 38 44.79 -13.69 -18.37
C LEU A 38 44.11 -13.06 -17.13
N VAL A 39 43.69 -11.79 -17.20
CA VAL A 39 42.96 -11.14 -16.11
C VAL A 39 41.57 -11.75 -15.91
N CYS A 40 40.86 -12.10 -16.99
CA CYS A 40 39.58 -12.82 -16.87
C CYS A 40 39.78 -14.22 -16.26
N ALA A 41 40.83 -14.94 -16.66
CA ALA A 41 41.13 -16.26 -16.12
C ALA A 41 41.49 -16.21 -14.62
N THR A 42 42.32 -15.25 -14.20
CA THR A 42 42.67 -15.10 -12.77
C THR A 42 41.46 -14.69 -11.94
N VAL A 43 40.58 -13.80 -12.44
CA VAL A 43 39.31 -13.47 -11.76
C VAL A 43 38.42 -14.70 -11.62
N VAL A 44 38.24 -15.51 -12.66
CA VAL A 44 37.43 -16.75 -12.60
C VAL A 44 38.01 -17.72 -11.56
N ILE A 45 39.31 -17.98 -11.58
CA ILE A 45 39.98 -18.86 -10.60
C ILE A 45 39.79 -18.32 -9.17
N TRP A 46 39.98 -17.01 -8.96
CA TRP A 46 39.84 -16.39 -7.64
C TRP A 46 38.40 -16.32 -7.13
N THR A 47 37.39 -16.32 -8.02
CA THR A 47 35.99 -16.52 -7.63
C THR A 47 35.67 -17.97 -7.29
N TRP A 48 36.33 -18.94 -7.95
CA TRP A 48 36.13 -20.37 -7.72
C TRP A 48 36.73 -20.82 -6.37
N ASP A 49 37.95 -20.38 -6.05
CA ASP A 49 38.62 -20.63 -4.76
C ASP A 49 37.89 -19.99 -3.56
N ARG A 50 37.02 -18.99 -3.80
CA ARG A 50 36.25 -18.31 -2.75
C ARG A 50 34.86 -18.91 -2.49
N THR A 51 34.48 -19.96 -3.21
CA THR A 51 33.25 -20.72 -2.95
C THR A 51 33.59 -22.12 -2.43
N PRO A 52 33.49 -22.41 -1.12
CA PRO A 52 33.61 -23.78 -0.62
C PRO A 52 32.41 -24.60 -1.11
N THR A 53 32.65 -25.51 -2.06
CA THR A 53 31.61 -26.31 -2.69
C THR A 53 31.13 -27.45 -1.77
N SER A 54 30.16 -27.15 -0.92
CA SER A 54 29.36 -28.13 -0.19
C SER A 54 27.88 -27.76 -0.26
N ALA A 55 27.00 -28.78 -0.30
CA ALA A 55 25.54 -28.68 -0.46
C ALA A 55 25.00 -28.22 -1.85
N PHE A 56 25.30 -29.01 -2.89
CA PHE A 56 24.36 -29.20 -4.02
C PHE A 56 23.91 -30.67 -4.09
N LEU A 57 23.15 -31.09 -3.06
CA LEU A 57 22.31 -32.28 -3.08
C LEU A 57 20.94 -31.88 -2.50
N PRO A 58 19.82 -32.13 -3.20
CA PRO A 58 18.51 -32.05 -2.57
C PRO A 58 18.36 -33.21 -1.56
N PRO A 59 17.63 -33.02 -0.44
CA PRO A 59 17.34 -34.12 0.47
C PRO A 59 16.48 -35.17 -0.23
N GLU A 60 16.78 -36.45 0.00
CA GLU A 60 16.04 -37.57 -0.60
C GLU A 60 14.58 -37.58 -0.11
N SER A 61 13.65 -37.36 -1.03
CA SER A 61 12.23 -37.60 -0.77
C SER A 61 12.00 -39.11 -0.65
N HIS A 62 11.45 -39.57 0.48
CA HIS A 62 11.14 -40.98 0.70
C HIS A 62 10.36 -41.59 -0.46
N PHE A 63 10.96 -42.59 -1.13
CA PHE A 63 10.26 -43.46 -2.08
C PHE A 63 9.24 -44.31 -1.31
N LEU A 64 7.96 -43.94 -1.37
CA LEU A 64 6.89 -44.89 -1.14
C LEU A 64 6.81 -45.83 -2.34
N LYS A 65 6.99 -47.13 -2.09
CA LYS A 65 6.77 -48.19 -3.07
C LYS A 65 5.41 -48.03 -3.75
N LEU A 66 5.36 -48.18 -5.08
CA LEU A 66 4.22 -48.86 -5.69
C LEU A 66 4.41 -50.36 -5.45
N GLU A 67 3.38 -51.01 -4.91
CA GLU A 67 3.20 -52.46 -5.06
C GLU A 67 2.08 -52.72 -6.07
N THR A 68 2.14 -53.87 -6.74
CA THR A 68 1.47 -54.15 -8.01
C THR A 68 0.09 -54.81 -7.87
N GLU A 69 -0.62 -54.89 -8.99
CA GLU A 69 -2.02 -55.32 -9.12
C GLU A 69 -2.29 -56.79 -8.75
N GLU A 70 -3.39 -57.05 -8.01
CA GLU A 70 -4.31 -58.18 -8.25
C GLU A 70 -5.68 -57.95 -7.53
N LYS A 71 -6.92 -58.30 -7.94
CA LYS A 71 -7.65 -58.62 -9.21
C LYS A 71 -9.09 -59.09 -8.84
N VAL A 72 -9.99 -59.34 -9.81
CA VAL A 72 -11.29 -60.06 -9.66
C VAL A 72 -12.38 -59.28 -8.87
N GLU A 73 -13.70 -59.26 -9.17
CA GLU A 73 -14.56 -59.94 -10.18
C GLU A 73 -15.58 -58.97 -10.86
N ARG A 74 -16.62 -59.47 -11.55
CA ARG A 74 -17.65 -58.71 -12.29
C ARG A 74 -19.07 -59.30 -12.18
N ILE A 75 -20.09 -58.42 -12.32
CA ILE A 75 -21.43 -58.69 -12.93
C ILE A 75 -22.36 -59.65 -12.10
N PRO A 76 -23.71 -59.66 -12.26
CA PRO A 76 -24.64 -58.91 -13.13
C PRO A 76 -25.53 -57.89 -12.35
N THR A 77 -26.45 -57.06 -12.86
CA THR A 77 -27.00 -56.61 -14.17
C THR A 77 -28.52 -56.49 -14.01
N ALA A 78 -29.07 -55.27 -13.95
CA ALA A 78 -30.40 -54.89 -14.47
C ALA A 78 -30.66 -53.36 -14.30
N LEU A 79 -31.49 -52.67 -15.08
CA LEU A 79 -31.74 -52.72 -16.54
C LEU A 79 -32.54 -51.44 -16.96
N ASN A 80 -32.00 -50.58 -17.84
CA ASN A 80 -32.71 -49.55 -18.64
C ASN A 80 -33.48 -48.43 -17.87
N THR A 81 -33.85 -47.24 -18.39
CA THR A 81 -33.52 -46.36 -19.56
C THR A 81 -34.07 -44.95 -19.17
N PHE A 82 -33.72 -43.76 -19.70
CA PHE A 82 -33.18 -43.25 -20.98
C PHE A 82 -32.06 -42.21 -20.68
N VAL A 83 -30.98 -41.98 -21.45
CA VAL A 83 -30.84 -41.54 -22.87
C VAL A 83 -31.29 -40.07 -23.07
N THR A 84 -30.47 -39.10 -23.52
CA THR A 84 -29.01 -39.03 -23.84
C THR A 84 -28.47 -37.58 -23.89
N LYS A 85 -27.16 -37.43 -23.63
CA LYS A 85 -26.16 -36.49 -24.22
C LYS A 85 -26.36 -34.96 -24.24
N ASP A 86 -25.45 -34.28 -23.53
CA ASP A 86 -24.34 -33.46 -24.07
C ASP A 86 -24.52 -32.68 -25.40
N SER A 87 -24.24 -31.36 -25.39
CA SER A 87 -22.99 -30.79 -25.95
C SER A 87 -22.97 -29.24 -25.95
N TYR A 88 -21.76 -28.68 -26.02
CA TYR A 88 -21.35 -27.29 -26.27
C TYR A 88 -22.26 -26.43 -27.18
N SER A 89 -22.43 -25.14 -26.89
CA SER A 89 -21.58 -24.08 -27.51
C SER A 89 -21.98 -22.64 -27.13
N SER A 90 -21.00 -21.75 -27.29
CA SER A 90 -20.98 -20.28 -27.20
C SER A 90 -22.09 -19.52 -27.96
N ALA A 91 -22.48 -18.35 -27.44
CA ALA A 91 -23.14 -17.29 -28.23
C ALA A 91 -22.83 -15.87 -27.71
N THR A 92 -22.59 -14.96 -28.66
CA THR A 92 -22.58 -13.48 -28.54
C THR A 92 -23.19 -12.92 -29.84
N PRO A 93 -23.27 -11.59 -30.01
CA PRO A 93 -24.14 -10.63 -29.32
C PRO A 93 -25.35 -10.24 -30.19
N PHE A 94 -26.21 -9.31 -29.72
CA PHE A 94 -27.31 -8.75 -30.52
C PHE A 94 -27.00 -7.32 -31.03
N VAL A 95 -27.62 -6.97 -32.16
CA VAL A 95 -27.49 -5.68 -32.87
C VAL A 95 -28.89 -5.09 -33.13
N ASN A 96 -28.96 -3.76 -33.25
CA ASN A 96 -30.18 -2.97 -33.46
C ASN A 96 -30.97 -3.34 -34.73
N LYS A 97 -32.24 -2.92 -34.76
CA LYS A 97 -32.94 -2.60 -36.00
C LYS A 97 -33.98 -1.49 -35.79
N GLU A 98 -34.04 -0.53 -36.70
CA GLU A 98 -35.20 0.35 -36.93
C GLU A 98 -36.29 -0.45 -37.73
N GLU A 99 -37.47 0.02 -38.14
CA GLU A 99 -37.96 1.36 -38.50
C GLU A 99 -39.49 1.29 -38.74
N SER A 100 -40.26 2.37 -38.50
CA SER A 100 -41.57 2.65 -39.16
C SER A 100 -42.19 3.98 -38.69
N GLU A 101 -42.67 4.83 -39.61
CA GLU A 101 -43.32 6.13 -39.35
C GLU A 101 -44.86 6.09 -39.47
N GLU A 102 -45.54 7.15 -38.98
CA GLU A 102 -46.65 7.94 -39.57
C GLU A 102 -47.44 8.67 -38.43
N ASN A 103 -47.43 10.02 -38.36
CA ASN A 103 -48.36 11.00 -38.96
C ASN A 103 -49.76 11.06 -38.27
N LEU A 104 -50.46 12.20 -38.05
CA LEU A 104 -50.26 13.61 -38.45
C LEU A 104 -51.14 14.60 -37.59
N THR A 105 -50.98 15.92 -37.76
CA THR A 105 -51.82 17.07 -37.27
C THR A 105 -51.80 17.43 -35.76
N ASP A 106 -52.00 18.69 -35.32
CA ASP A 106 -52.40 19.94 -36.02
C ASP A 106 -51.70 21.24 -35.50
N ASN A 107 -51.86 22.33 -36.27
CA ASN A 107 -51.46 23.75 -36.18
C ASN A 107 -51.54 24.44 -34.76
N ARG A 108 -50.98 25.66 -34.49
CA ARG A 108 -50.92 26.87 -35.33
C ARG A 108 -50.01 28.03 -34.83
N ASP A 109 -49.39 28.73 -35.77
CA ASP A 109 -48.89 30.13 -35.91
C ASP A 109 -48.67 31.08 -34.69
N THR A 110 -47.49 31.74 -34.66
CA THR A 110 -47.37 33.22 -34.83
C THR A 110 -45.93 33.68 -35.10
N GLU A 111 -45.72 34.58 -36.07
CA GLU A 111 -44.46 35.30 -36.34
C GLU A 111 -44.64 36.81 -36.13
N GLU A 112 -43.57 37.55 -35.78
CA GLU A 112 -43.33 38.91 -36.30
C GLU A 112 -41.82 39.29 -36.25
N GLU A 113 -41.35 40.13 -37.18
CA GLU A 113 -39.92 40.42 -37.42
C GLU A 113 -39.31 41.58 -36.56
N GLY A 114 -37.97 41.64 -36.43
CA GLY A 114 -37.30 42.56 -35.48
C GLY A 114 -35.88 43.11 -35.71
N LYS A 115 -35.38 43.28 -36.95
CA LYS A 115 -34.20 44.11 -37.34
C LYS A 115 -32.77 43.84 -36.77
N ARG A 116 -31.85 43.58 -37.73
CA ARG A 116 -30.51 44.19 -37.95
C ARG A 116 -29.45 44.26 -36.81
N VAL A 117 -28.44 43.38 -36.96
CA VAL A 117 -27.03 43.73 -37.32
C VAL A 117 -26.45 45.07 -36.82
N LYS A 118 -25.37 45.00 -36.02
CA LYS A 118 -24.09 45.65 -36.37
C LYS A 118 -22.86 45.09 -35.64
N GLU A 119 -21.82 44.83 -36.42
CA GLU A 119 -20.44 44.57 -36.02
C GLU A 119 -19.64 45.89 -36.08
N VAL A 120 -18.70 46.13 -35.15
CA VAL A 120 -17.78 47.28 -35.17
C VAL A 120 -16.42 46.88 -34.60
N THR A 121 -15.34 47.32 -35.24
CA THR A 121 -13.96 46.91 -34.96
C THR A 121 -13.04 48.11 -34.71
N VAL A 122 -12.01 47.88 -33.87
CA VAL A 122 -10.74 48.63 -33.73
C VAL A 122 -10.78 50.08 -33.22
N GLY A 123 -9.85 50.38 -32.30
CA GLY A 123 -9.40 51.72 -31.91
C GLY A 123 -8.15 51.66 -31.05
N GLU A 124 -6.99 52.08 -31.58
CA GLU A 124 -5.68 51.95 -30.91
C GLU A 124 -5.32 53.15 -30.01
N LYS A 125 -4.43 52.92 -29.02
CA LYS A 125 -3.25 53.79 -28.80
C LYS A 125 -2.18 53.16 -27.90
N ASN A 126 -0.94 53.64 -28.05
CA ASN A 126 0.30 53.03 -27.53
C ASN A 126 0.87 53.76 -26.30
N GLN A 127 1.52 53.00 -25.40
CA GLN A 127 2.84 53.21 -24.77
C GLN A 127 2.97 52.35 -23.49
N GLY A 128 4.12 51.75 -23.13
CA GLY A 128 5.39 51.60 -23.85
C GLY A 128 6.62 51.94 -23.01
N LYS A 129 7.21 50.98 -22.30
CA LYS A 129 8.59 51.09 -21.78
C LYS A 129 9.25 49.74 -21.52
N THR A 130 10.49 49.60 -22.01
CA THR A 130 11.38 48.45 -21.81
C THR A 130 12.68 48.97 -21.20
N LEU A 131 13.43 48.13 -20.47
CA LEU A 131 14.79 48.43 -20.00
C LEU A 131 15.68 47.18 -20.12
N THR A 132 16.92 47.38 -20.57
CA THR A 132 17.87 46.32 -20.97
C THR A 132 19.30 46.72 -20.66
N THR A 133 19.98 45.95 -19.80
CA THR A 133 21.44 45.94 -19.52
C THR A 133 21.71 44.81 -18.52
N GLU A 134 22.82 44.08 -18.52
CA GLU A 134 23.81 43.83 -19.58
C GLU A 134 24.54 42.50 -19.25
N GLU A 135 25.23 41.89 -20.21
CA GLU A 135 26.03 40.68 -19.97
C GLU A 135 27.46 41.04 -19.56
N ASN A 136 27.99 40.44 -18.49
CA ASN A 136 29.42 40.48 -18.24
C ASN A 136 29.92 39.25 -17.45
N ARG A 137 31.17 38.85 -17.72
CA ARG A 137 31.71 37.51 -17.41
C ARG A 137 33.10 37.60 -16.78
N LEU A 138 33.24 37.16 -15.53
CA LEU A 138 34.52 36.99 -14.84
C LEU A 138 34.53 35.74 -13.97
N GLU A 139 35.73 35.17 -13.78
CA GLU A 139 35.98 33.93 -13.03
C GLU A 139 36.37 34.19 -11.55
N PRO A 140 36.28 33.19 -10.66
CA PRO A 140 36.34 33.42 -9.21
C PRO A 140 37.75 33.66 -8.67
N VAL A 141 37.82 34.37 -7.54
CA VAL A 141 39.03 34.52 -6.71
C VAL A 141 38.71 34.07 -5.30
N GLU A 142 39.52 33.15 -4.77
CA GLU A 142 39.40 32.64 -3.40
C GLU A 142 39.83 33.71 -2.38
N ARG A 143 39.14 33.74 -1.24
CA ARG A 143 39.68 34.30 0.02
C ARG A 143 38.97 33.69 1.22
N GLU A 144 39.72 33.01 2.07
CA GLU A 144 39.27 32.57 3.38
C GLU A 144 38.99 33.77 4.30
N VAL A 145 37.97 33.67 5.14
CA VAL A 145 37.81 34.51 6.33
C VAL A 145 37.38 33.62 7.49
N THR A 146 38.32 33.32 8.39
CA THR A 146 38.05 32.63 9.65
C THR A 146 37.46 33.60 10.68
N VAL A 147 36.36 33.22 11.32
CA VAL A 147 35.79 33.92 12.49
C VAL A 147 35.47 32.87 13.56
N SER A 148 35.92 33.13 14.80
CA SER A 148 35.77 32.22 15.94
C SER A 148 34.52 32.53 16.77
N GLU A 149 33.74 31.51 17.13
CA GLU A 149 32.61 31.65 18.08
C GLU A 149 33.07 31.66 19.55
N PRO A 150 32.38 32.40 20.44
CA PRO A 150 32.66 32.40 21.87
C PRO A 150 32.01 31.20 22.60
N ASN A 151 32.73 30.65 23.57
CA ASN A 151 32.35 29.41 24.26
C ASN A 151 31.39 29.68 25.45
N TYR A 152 30.10 29.36 25.30
CA TYR A 152 29.10 29.51 26.38
C TYR A 152 28.70 28.15 26.99
N ARG A 153 29.06 27.93 28.25
CA ARG A 153 28.87 26.66 28.96
C ARG A 153 27.41 26.50 29.41
N ARG A 154 26.63 25.68 28.72
CA ARG A 154 25.19 25.46 28.99
C ARG A 154 24.97 24.47 30.15
N THR A 155 24.13 24.82 31.11
CA THR A 155 23.70 23.93 32.21
C THR A 155 22.51 23.07 31.76
N PRO A 156 22.47 21.74 32.02
CA PRO A 156 21.37 20.88 31.56
C PRO A 156 20.00 21.21 32.18
N THR A 157 18.97 21.12 31.36
CA THR A 157 17.56 21.34 31.71
C THR A 157 16.91 20.14 32.42
N SER A 158 15.70 20.33 32.94
CA SER A 158 14.94 19.29 33.64
C SER A 158 14.69 18.03 32.78
N GLU A 159 14.32 18.21 31.52
CA GLU A 159 14.02 17.09 30.61
C GLU A 159 15.28 16.32 30.19
N GLU A 160 16.43 17.00 30.05
CA GLU A 160 17.72 16.33 29.80
C GLU A 160 18.14 15.45 30.98
N LYS A 161 17.83 15.85 32.22
CA LYS A 161 18.07 15.02 33.41
C LYS A 161 17.16 13.79 33.47
N LYS A 162 15.89 13.91 33.09
CA LYS A 162 14.99 12.74 32.93
C LYS A 162 15.53 11.78 31.87
N LEU A 163 16.04 12.31 30.76
CA LEU A 163 16.59 11.49 29.66
C LEU A 163 17.86 10.73 30.09
N GLU A 164 18.71 11.30 30.95
CA GLU A 164 19.81 10.56 31.58
C GLU A 164 19.31 9.47 32.55
N GLN A 165 18.33 9.78 33.39
CA GLN A 165 17.79 8.83 34.37
C GLN A 165 17.20 7.58 33.68
N VAL A 166 16.43 7.75 32.60
CA VAL A 166 15.87 6.65 31.81
C VAL A 166 16.95 5.78 31.16
N LYS A 167 18.11 6.33 30.76
CA LYS A 167 19.25 5.51 30.25
C LYS A 167 19.84 4.62 31.35
N HIS A 168 19.92 5.12 32.58
CA HIS A 168 20.50 4.39 33.70
C HIS A 168 19.61 3.21 34.12
N GLU A 169 18.29 3.41 34.16
CA GLU A 169 17.31 2.36 34.48
C GLU A 169 17.33 1.22 33.43
N VAL A 170 17.51 1.55 32.14
CA VAL A 170 17.67 0.54 31.06
C VAL A 170 18.91 -0.33 31.27
N ALA A 171 20.06 0.26 31.64
CA ALA A 171 21.31 -0.49 31.83
C ALA A 171 21.24 -1.48 33.02
N ILE A 172 20.49 -1.13 34.08
CA ILE A 172 20.30 -2.01 35.24
C ILE A 172 19.37 -3.18 34.87
N GLY A 173 18.27 -2.92 34.17
CA GLY A 173 17.29 -3.94 33.77
C GLY A 173 17.86 -5.07 32.91
N GLU A 174 18.83 -4.79 32.03
CA GLU A 174 19.50 -5.83 31.23
C GLU A 174 20.39 -6.75 32.08
N THR A 175 20.93 -6.27 33.20
CA THR A 175 21.84 -7.06 34.07
C THR A 175 21.13 -7.98 35.08
N GLU A 176 19.92 -7.66 35.52
CA GLU A 176 19.17 -8.55 36.42
C GLU A 176 18.50 -9.73 35.70
N ALA A 177 18.16 -9.56 34.42
CA ALA A 177 17.44 -10.56 33.61
C ALA A 177 18.20 -11.90 33.44
N THR A 178 19.50 -11.96 33.72
CA THR A 178 20.33 -13.17 33.55
C THR A 178 20.42 -14.08 34.78
N LYS A 179 19.70 -13.81 35.89
CA LYS A 179 19.75 -14.64 37.11
C LYS A 179 18.39 -14.98 37.72
N LYS A 180 17.87 -16.16 37.34
CA LYS A 180 17.18 -17.19 38.17
C LYS A 180 16.04 -17.87 37.40
N THR A 181 16.13 -19.18 37.21
CA THR A 181 14.96 -20.07 37.23
C THR A 181 15.39 -21.52 37.45
N HIS A 182 15.02 -22.11 38.59
CA HIS A 182 15.18 -23.54 38.86
C HIS A 182 14.27 -23.95 40.02
N ILE A 183 13.72 -25.18 39.95
CA ILE A 183 13.06 -25.96 41.02
C ILE A 183 11.56 -25.67 41.31
N LYS A 184 10.73 -26.51 40.68
CA LYS A 184 9.62 -27.37 41.20
C LYS A 184 8.34 -26.82 41.86
N GLU A 185 7.31 -27.67 41.70
CA GLU A 185 5.93 -27.57 42.17
C GLU A 185 5.74 -27.92 43.66
N THR A 186 4.58 -27.57 44.23
CA THR A 186 3.81 -28.50 45.08
C THR A 186 2.31 -28.13 45.11
N ASN A 187 1.44 -29.12 45.33
CA ASN A 187 -0.01 -28.96 45.45
C ASN A 187 -0.47 -28.84 46.92
N SER A 188 -1.52 -28.07 47.18
CA SER A 188 -2.57 -28.46 48.16
C SER A 188 -3.85 -27.64 48.00
N ASN A 189 -5.00 -28.32 48.00
CA ASN A 189 -6.33 -27.76 48.27
C ASN A 189 -6.70 -28.06 49.74
N PRO A 190 -7.64 -27.34 50.38
CA PRO A 190 -8.97 -27.97 50.51
C PRO A 190 -10.17 -26.99 50.47
N GLU A 191 -11.35 -27.57 50.26
CA GLU A 191 -12.65 -26.89 50.31
C GLU A 191 -13.14 -26.68 51.76
N SER A 192 -14.07 -25.74 52.01
CA SER A 192 -15.49 -26.14 52.16
C SER A 192 -16.45 -25.06 52.69
N LYS A 193 -17.71 -25.19 52.24
CA LYS A 193 -19.00 -24.83 52.87
C LYS A 193 -19.41 -23.36 53.07
N SER A 194 -20.45 -23.03 52.30
CA SER A 194 -21.46 -21.99 52.47
C SER A 194 -22.23 -22.02 53.80
N LEU A 195 -22.78 -20.86 54.16
CA LEU A 195 -24.12 -20.74 54.76
C LEU A 195 -24.73 -19.39 54.31
N ALA A 196 -26.06 -19.31 54.24
CA ALA A 196 -26.80 -18.13 53.79
C ALA A 196 -28.04 -17.92 54.65
N THR A 197 -28.40 -16.65 54.88
CA THR A 197 -29.62 -16.21 55.54
C THR A 197 -30.02 -14.85 54.99
N ASP A 198 -31.20 -14.75 54.40
CA ASP A 198 -31.84 -13.48 54.10
C ASP A 198 -32.45 -12.86 55.36
N GLU A 199 -32.35 -11.55 55.53
CA GLU A 199 -33.39 -10.76 56.21
C GLU A 199 -33.63 -9.45 55.45
N GLU A 200 -34.89 -9.07 55.35
CA GLU A 200 -35.37 -7.84 54.74
C GLU A 200 -35.55 -6.77 55.82
N ARG A 201 -35.24 -5.48 55.53
CA ARG A 201 -36.18 -4.33 55.58
C ARG A 201 -35.52 -2.97 55.88
N THR A 202 -36.11 -1.94 55.27
CA THR A 202 -36.14 -0.51 55.68
C THR A 202 -34.99 0.40 55.23
N LEU A 203 -35.37 1.50 54.55
CA LEU A 203 -34.56 2.68 54.26
C LEU A 203 -34.55 3.63 55.47
N PRO A 204 -33.50 4.46 55.61
CA PRO A 204 -33.71 5.91 55.73
C PRO A 204 -33.04 6.66 54.56
N ALA A 205 -33.22 7.99 54.52
CA ALA A 205 -32.97 8.80 53.33
C ALA A 205 -31.79 9.78 53.45
N LYS A 206 -31.17 10.07 52.30
CA LYS A 206 -30.38 11.27 51.95
C LYS A 206 -29.30 11.75 52.93
N GLU A 207 -28.06 11.64 52.49
CA GLU A 207 -27.20 12.83 52.35
C GLU A 207 -26.80 12.96 50.87
N ASP A 208 -26.44 14.17 50.44
CA ASP A 208 -26.29 14.58 49.04
C ASP A 208 -24.92 15.28 48.87
N ASP A 209 -23.97 14.61 48.21
CA ASP A 209 -22.63 15.17 47.94
C ASP A 209 -22.45 15.44 46.44
N GLY A 210 -22.05 16.68 46.12
CA GLY A 210 -22.26 17.35 44.85
C GLY A 210 -21.27 16.97 43.74
N SER A 211 -21.22 15.70 43.35
CA SER A 211 -20.50 15.30 42.13
C SER A 211 -21.21 15.86 40.88
N THR A 212 -20.77 17.05 40.45
CA THR A 212 -21.22 17.75 39.23
C THR A 212 -20.78 16.97 37.99
N SER A 213 -21.44 15.84 37.76
CA SER A 213 -21.30 15.03 36.55
C SER A 213 -22.10 15.69 35.43
N THR A 214 -21.48 16.68 34.78
CA THR A 214 -22.00 17.26 33.53
C THR A 214 -22.38 16.11 32.59
N PRO A 215 -23.65 16.00 32.16
CA PRO A 215 -24.09 14.84 31.39
C PRO A 215 -23.31 14.78 30.09
N ARG A 216 -22.45 13.76 29.94
CA ARG A 216 -21.79 13.48 28.68
C ARG A 216 -22.87 13.32 27.63
N ASN A 217 -22.81 14.12 26.58
CA ASN A 217 -23.84 14.17 25.55
C ASN A 217 -23.73 12.91 24.67
N THR A 218 -24.36 11.82 25.11
CA THR A 218 -24.15 10.43 24.66
C THR A 218 -24.52 10.13 23.21
N ASN A 219 -24.99 11.13 22.46
CA ASN A 219 -25.46 11.00 21.08
C ASN A 219 -24.42 11.40 20.01
N GLN A 220 -23.24 11.91 20.39
CA GLN A 220 -22.16 12.16 19.41
C GLN A 220 -21.35 10.88 19.16
N ALA A 221 -21.27 10.46 17.89
CA ALA A 221 -20.45 9.32 17.50
C ALA A 221 -18.95 9.58 17.73
N CYS A 222 -18.23 8.58 18.26
CA CYS A 222 -16.80 8.68 18.53
C CYS A 222 -15.98 9.05 17.27
N ASN A 223 -15.16 10.09 17.40
CA ASN A 223 -14.12 10.42 16.42
C ASN A 223 -12.78 9.77 16.85
N TYR A 224 -12.54 8.53 16.44
CA TYR A 224 -11.31 7.79 16.77
C TYR A 224 -10.02 8.42 16.20
N ALA A 225 -10.13 9.34 15.24
CA ALA A 225 -8.98 10.05 14.65
C ALA A 225 -8.52 11.25 15.50
N LYS A 226 -9.28 11.65 16.52
CA LYS A 226 -8.86 12.60 17.56
C LYS A 226 -8.25 11.87 18.74
N GLY A 227 -7.10 12.33 19.22
CA GLY A 227 -6.31 11.60 20.22
C GLY A 227 -4.86 12.05 20.26
N LYS A 228 -3.98 11.19 20.79
CA LYS A 228 -2.53 11.39 20.86
C LYS A 228 -1.76 10.09 20.85
N TRP A 229 -0.49 10.14 20.46
CA TRP A 229 0.42 9.00 20.63
C TRP A 229 1.01 8.96 22.04
N VAL A 230 0.91 7.80 22.68
CA VAL A 230 1.46 7.50 24.00
C VAL A 230 2.42 6.32 23.92
N VAL A 231 3.38 6.25 24.84
CA VAL A 231 4.21 5.06 25.02
C VAL A 231 3.38 3.98 25.73
N ASP A 232 3.46 2.75 25.25
CA ASP A 232 2.80 1.58 25.81
C ASP A 232 3.84 0.45 25.96
N ASN A 233 3.82 -0.22 27.11
CA ASN A 233 4.79 -1.25 27.47
C ASN A 233 4.37 -2.65 27.00
N HIS A 234 3.13 -2.82 26.53
CA HIS A 234 2.61 -4.07 25.96
C HIS A 234 2.85 -4.17 24.44
N ARG A 235 3.76 -3.33 23.91
CA ARG A 235 4.04 -3.17 22.48
C ARG A 235 5.43 -3.67 22.11
N PRO A 236 5.62 -4.18 20.87
CA PRO A 236 4.60 -4.37 19.82
C PRO A 236 3.70 -5.58 20.08
N LEU A 237 2.52 -5.60 19.43
CA LEU A 237 1.53 -6.70 19.54
C LEU A 237 2.02 -8.05 18.97
N TYR A 238 3.10 -8.03 18.19
CA TYR A 238 3.78 -9.20 17.63
C TYR A 238 5.23 -8.87 17.30
N SER A 239 6.10 -9.87 17.20
CA SER A 239 7.48 -9.64 16.76
C SER A 239 7.57 -9.55 15.23
N GLY A 240 8.11 -8.43 14.73
CA GLY A 240 8.36 -8.22 13.30
C GLY A 240 9.40 -9.15 12.68
N SER A 241 10.21 -9.86 13.50
CA SER A 241 11.13 -10.90 13.00
C SER A 241 10.49 -12.29 12.92
N GLN A 242 9.32 -12.50 13.54
CA GLN A 242 8.65 -13.81 13.63
C GLN A 242 7.51 -13.99 12.61
N CYS A 243 6.81 -12.91 12.21
CA CYS A 243 5.62 -12.98 11.35
C CYS A 243 5.88 -13.35 9.85
N LYS A 244 6.82 -14.25 9.58
CA LYS A 244 7.35 -14.56 8.23
C LYS A 244 6.31 -15.16 7.28
N GLN A 245 5.31 -15.88 7.80
CA GLN A 245 4.23 -16.47 7.00
C GLN A 245 3.31 -15.41 6.38
N TRP A 246 3.12 -14.27 7.05
CA TRP A 246 2.11 -13.27 6.67
C TRP A 246 2.71 -11.95 6.19
N LEU A 247 3.88 -11.55 6.70
CA LEU A 247 4.52 -10.27 6.42
C LEU A 247 5.53 -10.40 5.28
N ALA A 248 5.41 -9.54 4.26
CA ALA A 248 6.42 -9.45 3.22
C ALA A 248 7.74 -8.94 3.80
N SER A 249 8.85 -9.64 3.56
CA SER A 249 10.18 -9.30 4.09
C SER A 249 10.63 -7.87 3.76
N MET A 250 10.20 -7.32 2.63
CA MET A 250 10.41 -5.91 2.23
C MET A 250 9.75 -4.86 3.16
N TRP A 251 8.93 -5.28 4.12
CA TRP A 251 8.25 -4.42 5.11
C TRP A 251 8.56 -4.83 6.57
N ALA A 252 9.19 -6.00 6.77
CA ALA A 252 9.68 -6.48 8.05
C ALA A 252 11.01 -5.82 8.42
N CYS A 253 10.98 -4.58 8.93
CA CYS A 253 12.21 -3.82 9.23
C CYS A 253 13.14 -4.51 10.26
N ARG A 254 12.57 -5.38 11.12
CA ARG A 254 13.30 -6.28 12.03
C ARG A 254 14.12 -7.38 11.33
N LEU A 255 13.98 -7.54 10.01
CA LEU A 255 14.78 -8.41 9.13
C LEU A 255 15.75 -7.61 8.23
N MET A 256 15.89 -6.31 8.46
CA MET A 256 16.77 -5.39 7.75
C MET A 256 17.85 -4.85 8.70
N GLN A 257 18.70 -3.95 8.21
CA GLN A 257 19.80 -3.33 8.98
C GLN A 257 19.32 -2.15 9.85
N ARG A 258 18.02 -2.11 10.20
CA ARG A 258 17.46 -1.11 11.14
C ARG A 258 17.78 -1.53 12.57
N THR A 259 18.08 -0.56 13.42
CA THR A 259 18.41 -0.79 14.84
C THR A 259 17.55 0.04 15.79
N ASP A 260 17.04 1.18 15.32
CA ASP A 260 16.09 2.03 16.02
C ASP A 260 14.66 1.49 15.88
N PHE A 261 14.10 0.99 16.99
CA PHE A 261 12.74 0.41 17.03
C PHE A 261 11.85 1.02 18.13
N ALA A 262 12.23 2.16 18.71
CA ALA A 262 11.44 2.85 19.74
C ALA A 262 10.03 3.23 19.25
N PHE A 263 9.86 3.46 17.94
CA PHE A 263 8.58 3.76 17.29
C PHE A 263 7.55 2.62 17.38
N GLU A 264 8.00 1.37 17.57
CA GLU A 264 7.12 0.20 17.72
C GLU A 264 6.37 0.22 19.06
N ARG A 265 6.88 0.96 20.07
CA ARG A 265 6.30 1.05 21.43
C ARG A 265 5.16 2.07 21.58
N LEU A 266 4.64 2.62 20.48
CA LEU A 266 3.65 3.70 20.54
C LEU A 266 2.24 3.20 20.24
N ARG A 267 1.30 3.52 21.13
CA ARG A 267 -0.15 3.30 20.97
C ARG A 267 -0.86 4.63 20.70
N TRP A 268 -1.88 4.59 19.86
CA TRP A 268 -2.82 5.72 19.72
C TRP A 268 -3.86 5.68 20.83
N GLN A 269 -3.98 6.78 21.58
CA GLN A 269 -5.02 6.98 22.58
C GLN A 269 -6.04 7.99 22.04
N PRO A 270 -7.27 7.56 21.67
CA PRO A 270 -8.33 8.50 21.32
C PRO A 270 -8.64 9.46 22.46
N LYS A 271 -9.04 10.70 22.14
CA LYS A 271 -9.26 11.75 23.16
C LYS A 271 -10.58 11.56 23.91
N ASP A 272 -11.64 11.28 23.14
CA ASP A 272 -13.02 11.31 23.61
C ASP A 272 -13.65 9.89 23.71
N CYS A 273 -12.85 8.84 23.50
CA CYS A 273 -13.31 7.45 23.35
C CYS A 273 -12.39 6.43 24.03
N SER A 274 -12.94 5.30 24.44
CA SER A 274 -12.17 4.09 24.75
C SER A 274 -11.85 3.30 23.46
N MET A 275 -10.74 2.56 23.50
CA MET A 275 -10.38 1.55 22.50
C MET A 275 -10.00 0.29 23.29
N GLU A 276 -10.57 -0.86 22.93
CA GLU A 276 -10.21 -2.13 23.58
C GLU A 276 -8.85 -2.60 23.06
N ASP A 277 -8.00 -3.12 23.96
CA ASP A 277 -6.72 -3.70 23.58
C ASP A 277 -6.89 -4.93 22.69
N PHE A 278 -6.12 -4.98 21.60
CA PHE A 278 -6.29 -5.99 20.56
C PHE A 278 -5.85 -7.38 21.02
N GLU A 279 -6.77 -8.34 20.95
CA GLU A 279 -6.45 -9.76 20.98
C GLU A 279 -6.94 -10.45 19.71
N GLY A 280 -6.08 -11.25 19.07
CA GLY A 280 -6.49 -12.12 17.95
C GLY A 280 -7.65 -13.05 18.31
N SER A 281 -7.73 -13.49 19.57
CA SER A 281 -8.83 -14.34 20.07
C SER A 281 -10.18 -13.59 20.06
N LYS A 282 -10.20 -12.32 20.50
CA LYS A 282 -11.40 -11.46 20.51
C LYS A 282 -11.82 -11.10 19.09
N PHE A 283 -10.85 -10.74 18.24
CA PHE A 283 -11.08 -10.47 16.82
C PHE A 283 -11.76 -11.65 16.14
N LEU A 284 -11.19 -12.86 16.24
CA LEU A 284 -11.73 -14.07 15.61
C LEU A 284 -13.12 -14.45 16.17
N ARG A 285 -13.39 -14.23 17.47
CA ARG A 285 -14.75 -14.39 18.03
C ARG A 285 -15.73 -13.39 17.42
N ARG A 286 -15.38 -12.10 17.31
CA ARG A 286 -16.24 -11.06 16.71
C ARG A 286 -16.45 -11.26 15.21
N MET A 287 -15.48 -11.85 14.53
CA MET A 287 -15.49 -12.15 13.09
C MET A 287 -15.91 -13.58 12.71
N ARG A 288 -16.42 -14.36 13.67
CA ARG A 288 -16.94 -15.72 13.42
C ARG A 288 -17.96 -15.72 12.28
N ASN A 289 -17.78 -16.63 11.31
CA ASN A 289 -18.55 -16.77 10.06
C ASN A 289 -18.56 -15.52 9.15
N LYS A 290 -17.55 -14.65 9.21
CA LYS A 290 -17.50 -13.40 8.43
C LYS A 290 -16.23 -13.27 7.59
N THR A 291 -16.32 -12.46 6.55
CA THR A 291 -15.18 -12.09 5.68
C THR A 291 -14.81 -10.63 5.87
N LEU A 292 -13.56 -10.36 6.23
CA LEU A 292 -12.94 -9.03 6.15
C LEU A 292 -12.13 -8.94 4.84
N ALA A 293 -12.43 -7.93 4.02
CA ALA A 293 -11.77 -7.68 2.75
C ALA A 293 -11.10 -6.30 2.70
N PHE A 294 -9.78 -6.27 2.52
CA PHE A 294 -9.03 -5.07 2.18
C PHE A 294 -8.92 -4.95 0.66
N VAL A 295 -9.34 -3.84 0.07
CA VAL A 295 -9.35 -3.64 -1.39
C VAL A 295 -8.71 -2.31 -1.73
N GLY A 296 -7.54 -2.33 -2.38
CA GLY A 296 -6.79 -1.10 -2.62
C GLY A 296 -5.36 -1.27 -3.10
N ASP A 297 -4.53 -0.27 -2.83
CA ASP A 297 -3.10 -0.22 -3.17
C ASP A 297 -2.20 -0.98 -2.17
N SER A 298 -0.87 -0.79 -2.29
CA SER A 298 0.13 -1.43 -1.45
C SER A 298 0.00 -1.11 0.05
N LEU A 299 -0.58 0.04 0.43
CA LEU A 299 -0.86 0.38 1.83
C LEU A 299 -2.14 -0.27 2.34
N GLY A 300 -3.05 -0.67 1.45
CA GLY A 300 -4.11 -1.64 1.79
C GLY A 300 -3.52 -3.02 2.09
N ARG A 301 -2.54 -3.44 1.30
CA ARG A 301 -1.81 -4.71 1.52
C ARG A 301 -0.98 -4.69 2.82
N GLN A 302 -0.34 -3.57 3.17
CA GLN A 302 0.34 -3.44 4.46
C GLN A 302 -0.63 -3.62 5.64
N GLN A 303 -1.80 -2.98 5.57
CA GLN A 303 -2.82 -3.11 6.61
C GLN A 303 -3.36 -4.54 6.73
N PHE A 304 -3.56 -5.24 5.60
CA PHE A 304 -3.89 -6.66 5.59
C PHE A 304 -2.82 -7.54 6.24
N GLN A 305 -1.54 -7.35 5.91
CA GLN A 305 -0.45 -8.16 6.48
C GLN A 305 -0.25 -7.87 7.98
N SER A 306 -0.38 -6.60 8.39
CA SER A 306 -0.49 -6.18 9.80
C SER A 306 -1.62 -6.93 10.52
N MET A 307 -2.84 -6.93 9.97
CA MET A 307 -4.00 -7.62 10.57
C MET A 307 -3.72 -9.13 10.75
N MET A 308 -3.15 -9.80 9.73
CA MET A 308 -2.77 -11.20 9.83
C MET A 308 -1.70 -11.45 10.92
N CYS A 309 -0.71 -10.58 11.06
CA CYS A 309 0.26 -10.66 12.15
C CYS A 309 -0.37 -10.44 13.53
N MET A 310 -1.24 -9.45 13.68
CA MET A 310 -1.94 -9.17 14.94
C MET A 310 -2.83 -10.35 15.37
N ILE A 311 -3.61 -10.92 14.45
CA ILE A 311 -4.48 -12.07 14.73
C ILE A 311 -3.66 -13.30 15.17
N THR A 312 -2.47 -13.50 14.59
CA THR A 312 -1.62 -14.67 14.88
C THR A 312 -0.59 -14.45 15.99
N GLY A 313 -0.49 -13.23 16.55
CA GLY A 313 0.61 -12.85 17.44
C GLY A 313 1.99 -12.96 16.78
N GLY A 314 2.04 -12.84 15.44
CA GLY A 314 3.25 -13.04 14.63
C GLY A 314 3.74 -14.49 14.54
N LYS A 315 2.94 -15.48 14.96
CA LYS A 315 3.31 -16.89 14.93
C LYS A 315 2.87 -17.56 13.63
N GLU A 316 3.58 -18.62 13.24
CA GLU A 316 3.13 -19.50 12.17
C GLU A 316 1.87 -20.27 12.60
N ARG A 317 0.92 -20.42 11.67
CA ARG A 317 -0.37 -21.09 11.85
C ARG A 317 -0.64 -21.95 10.63
N LEU A 318 -0.38 -23.25 10.77
CA LEU A 318 -0.54 -24.25 9.70
C LEU A 318 -2.00 -24.68 9.51
N ASP A 319 -2.88 -24.35 10.46
CA ASP A 319 -4.33 -24.58 10.38
C ASP A 319 -5.05 -23.54 9.48
N VAL A 320 -4.43 -22.38 9.25
CA VAL A 320 -4.99 -21.30 8.45
C VAL A 320 -4.89 -21.66 6.96
N ARG A 321 -6.04 -21.79 6.30
CA ARG A 321 -6.14 -22.26 4.92
C ARG A 321 -6.06 -21.11 3.94
N ASP A 322 -5.30 -21.25 2.85
CA ASP A 322 -5.48 -20.40 1.68
C ASP A 322 -6.80 -20.77 0.98
N VAL A 323 -7.65 -19.77 0.78
CA VAL A 323 -8.96 -19.88 0.13
C VAL A 323 -9.07 -18.90 -1.04
N GLY A 324 -7.94 -18.38 -1.53
CA GLY A 324 -7.84 -17.46 -2.66
C GLY A 324 -8.63 -17.88 -3.91
N PRO A 325 -8.64 -19.16 -4.32
CA PRO A 325 -9.45 -19.63 -5.46
C PRO A 325 -10.95 -19.33 -5.34
N GLU A 326 -11.55 -19.33 -4.13
CA GLU A 326 -12.97 -19.00 -3.93
C GLU A 326 -13.31 -17.54 -4.27
N PHE A 327 -12.29 -16.69 -4.31
CA PHE A 327 -12.31 -15.25 -4.62
C PHE A 327 -11.64 -14.94 -5.97
N GLY A 328 -11.30 -15.96 -6.75
CA GLY A 328 -10.65 -15.81 -8.06
C GLY A 328 -9.16 -15.45 -8.01
N PHE A 329 -8.51 -15.55 -6.84
CA PHE A 329 -7.07 -15.30 -6.68
C PHE A 329 -6.23 -16.51 -7.13
N ILE A 330 -6.41 -16.91 -8.38
CA ILE A 330 -5.56 -17.88 -9.07
C ILE A 330 -4.34 -17.11 -9.62
N THR A 331 -3.15 -17.68 -9.52
CA THR A 331 -1.95 -17.17 -10.21
C THR A 331 -1.91 -17.74 -11.62
N PRO A 332 -2.11 -16.95 -12.69
CA PRO A 332 -1.95 -17.44 -14.05
C PRO A 332 -0.47 -17.71 -14.36
N GLU A 333 -0.21 -18.62 -15.29
CA GLU A 333 1.15 -18.89 -15.77
C GLU A 333 1.85 -17.60 -16.24
N GLY A 334 3.14 -17.50 -15.96
CA GLY A 334 3.96 -16.31 -16.23
C GLY A 334 3.74 -15.12 -15.28
N ARG A 335 2.70 -15.09 -14.43
CA ARG A 335 2.57 -14.04 -13.40
C ARG A 335 3.34 -14.41 -12.13
N ALA A 336 4.14 -13.47 -11.63
CA ALA A 336 4.90 -13.67 -10.40
C ALA A 336 4.05 -13.78 -9.12
N ARG A 337 2.81 -13.27 -9.11
CA ARG A 337 1.88 -13.24 -7.95
C ARG A 337 0.41 -13.26 -8.38
N PRO A 338 -0.51 -13.75 -7.55
CA PRO A 338 -1.97 -13.63 -7.75
C PRO A 338 -2.46 -12.19 -7.56
N GLY A 339 -3.70 -11.92 -7.98
CA GLY A 339 -4.37 -10.61 -7.81
C GLY A 339 -4.86 -10.29 -6.38
N GLY A 340 -4.49 -11.11 -5.40
CA GLY A 340 -4.93 -11.04 -4.01
C GLY A 340 -4.52 -12.27 -3.21
N TRP A 341 -4.87 -12.28 -1.92
CA TRP A 341 -4.74 -13.43 -1.01
C TRP A 341 -5.98 -13.51 -0.15
N ALA A 342 -6.43 -14.72 0.21
CA ALA A 342 -7.54 -14.90 1.15
C ALA A 342 -7.21 -16.05 2.10
N TYR A 343 -7.24 -15.79 3.40
CA TYR A 343 -6.88 -16.76 4.44
C TYR A 343 -8.05 -17.00 5.38
N ARG A 344 -8.33 -18.28 5.66
CA ARG A 344 -9.44 -18.71 6.51
C ARG A 344 -8.97 -19.43 7.77
N PHE A 345 -9.40 -18.91 8.91
CA PHE A 345 -9.20 -19.49 10.24
C PHE A 345 -10.34 -20.50 10.53
N PRO A 346 -10.10 -21.83 10.53
CA PRO A 346 -11.19 -22.81 10.52
C PRO A 346 -12.06 -22.78 11.78
N GLU A 347 -11.45 -22.63 12.96
CA GLU A 347 -12.10 -22.62 14.29
C GLU A 347 -13.27 -21.62 14.41
N THR A 348 -13.17 -20.50 13.69
CA THR A 348 -14.19 -19.44 13.65
C THR A 348 -14.83 -19.26 12.27
N ASN A 349 -14.38 -20.00 11.26
CA ASN A 349 -14.73 -19.77 9.86
C ASN A 349 -14.56 -18.29 9.44
N THR A 350 -13.60 -17.59 10.06
CA THR A 350 -13.27 -16.20 9.75
C THR A 350 -12.39 -16.17 8.52
N THR A 351 -12.75 -15.39 7.50
CA THR A 351 -11.90 -15.16 6.33
C THR A 351 -11.34 -13.74 6.37
N VAL A 352 -10.04 -13.57 6.16
CA VAL A 352 -9.38 -12.26 6.01
C VAL A 352 -8.68 -12.26 4.65
N LEU A 353 -8.97 -11.27 3.81
CA LEU A 353 -8.47 -11.22 2.44
C LEU A 353 -7.99 -9.83 2.02
N TYR A 354 -7.14 -9.81 1.00
CA TYR A 354 -6.71 -8.61 0.29
C TYR A 354 -6.88 -8.79 -1.23
N HIS A 355 -7.40 -7.77 -1.91
CA HIS A 355 -7.40 -7.68 -3.37
C HIS A 355 -6.64 -6.43 -3.83
N TRP A 356 -5.76 -6.62 -4.84
CA TRP A 356 -5.05 -5.52 -5.49
C TRP A 356 -5.97 -4.75 -6.45
N SER A 357 -6.36 -3.54 -6.07
CA SER A 357 -7.00 -2.55 -6.95
C SER A 357 -6.45 -1.17 -6.60
N SER A 358 -5.26 -0.86 -7.12
CA SER A 358 -4.49 0.30 -6.66
C SER A 358 -5.14 1.67 -6.92
N THR A 359 -6.11 1.74 -7.82
CA THR A 359 -6.88 2.94 -8.19
C THR A 359 -8.33 2.90 -7.71
N LEU A 360 -8.82 1.79 -7.14
CA LEU A 360 -10.23 1.53 -6.81
C LEU A 360 -11.24 1.67 -7.96
N CYS A 361 -10.80 1.90 -9.21
CA CYS A 361 -11.65 1.78 -10.39
C CYS A 361 -11.62 0.36 -10.95
N ASP A 362 -12.50 0.10 -11.91
CA ASP A 362 -12.39 -1.04 -12.80
C ASP A 362 -11.35 -0.83 -13.90
N ILE A 363 -10.74 -1.94 -14.34
CA ILE A 363 -9.68 -1.94 -15.37
C ILE A 363 -9.89 -3.15 -16.30
N GLU A 364 -10.24 -2.89 -17.56
CA GLU A 364 -10.47 -3.91 -18.58
C GLU A 364 -9.55 -3.69 -19.81
N PRO A 365 -8.99 -4.74 -20.44
CA PRO A 365 -8.19 -4.61 -21.65
C PRO A 365 -9.06 -4.16 -22.83
N LEU A 366 -8.61 -3.18 -23.63
CA LEU A 366 -9.35 -2.72 -24.82
C LEU A 366 -9.39 -3.78 -25.92
N ASN A 367 -8.35 -4.61 -26.03
CA ASN A 367 -8.32 -5.79 -26.89
C ASN A 367 -7.79 -7.00 -26.09
N ILE A 368 -8.67 -7.91 -25.68
CA ILE A 368 -8.33 -9.08 -24.86
C ILE A 368 -7.37 -10.05 -25.55
N SER A 369 -7.27 -10.01 -26.89
CA SER A 369 -6.38 -10.86 -27.69
C SER A 369 -4.97 -10.29 -27.85
N ASP A 370 -4.74 -9.03 -27.45
CA ASP A 370 -3.45 -8.35 -27.54
C ASP A 370 -2.83 -8.15 -26.15
N PRO A 371 -1.75 -8.87 -25.78
CA PRO A 371 -1.07 -8.67 -24.50
C PRO A 371 -0.36 -7.30 -24.42
N ALA A 372 -0.19 -6.61 -25.54
CA ALA A 372 0.30 -5.24 -25.64
C ALA A 372 -0.85 -4.22 -25.86
N THR A 373 -2.07 -4.53 -25.42
CA THR A 373 -3.19 -3.59 -25.47
C THR A 373 -3.09 -2.47 -24.41
N GLU A 374 -3.77 -1.36 -24.66
CA GLU A 374 -4.10 -0.38 -23.61
C GLU A 374 -5.33 -0.84 -22.83
N HIS A 375 -5.47 -0.40 -21.58
CA HIS A 375 -6.58 -0.82 -20.72
C HIS A 375 -7.49 0.37 -20.37
N ALA A 376 -8.80 0.16 -20.50
CA ALA A 376 -9.82 1.10 -20.07
C ALA A 376 -9.88 1.16 -18.55
N MET A 377 -9.53 2.33 -18.00
CA MET A 377 -9.56 2.65 -16.58
C MET A 377 -10.87 3.40 -16.29
N HIS A 378 -11.93 2.66 -15.95
CA HIS A 378 -13.30 3.17 -15.84
C HIS A 378 -13.50 3.96 -14.55
N LEU A 379 -13.30 5.28 -14.61
CA LEU A 379 -13.28 6.17 -13.44
C LEU A 379 -14.60 6.18 -12.66
N ASP A 380 -15.69 5.83 -13.33
CA ASP A 380 -17.08 5.76 -12.86
C ASP A 380 -17.47 4.39 -12.27
N ARG A 381 -16.67 3.34 -12.51
CA ARG A 381 -17.04 1.95 -12.21
C ARG A 381 -16.16 1.35 -11.11
N PRO A 382 -16.73 0.71 -10.08
CA PRO A 382 -15.97 0.00 -9.04
C PRO A 382 -15.26 -1.24 -9.61
N PRO A 383 -14.23 -1.79 -8.93
CA PRO A 383 -13.45 -2.90 -9.45
C PRO A 383 -14.32 -4.14 -9.65
N ALA A 384 -14.12 -4.88 -10.75
CA ALA A 384 -14.87 -6.09 -11.07
C ALA A 384 -14.88 -7.12 -9.93
N PHE A 385 -13.83 -7.16 -9.09
CA PHE A 385 -13.80 -7.95 -7.86
C PHE A 385 -14.94 -7.60 -6.90
N LEU A 386 -15.19 -6.31 -6.62
CA LEU A 386 -16.31 -5.91 -5.77
C LEU A 386 -17.64 -6.24 -6.46
N ARG A 387 -17.79 -5.90 -7.76
CA ARG A 387 -18.99 -6.23 -8.55
C ARG A 387 -19.35 -7.73 -8.49
N LYS A 388 -18.34 -8.61 -8.43
CA LYS A 388 -18.49 -10.07 -8.41
C LYS A 388 -18.62 -10.70 -7.02
N TYR A 389 -17.90 -10.19 -6.02
CA TYR A 389 -17.73 -10.88 -4.72
C TYR A 389 -18.28 -10.14 -3.50
N LEU A 390 -18.91 -8.96 -3.63
CA LEU A 390 -19.44 -8.19 -2.49
C LEU A 390 -20.37 -9.01 -1.59
N HIS A 391 -21.19 -9.89 -2.17
CA HIS A 391 -22.09 -10.80 -1.45
C HIS A 391 -21.38 -11.80 -0.51
N LYS A 392 -20.06 -12.01 -0.65
CA LYS A 392 -19.25 -12.84 0.26
C LYS A 392 -18.56 -12.04 1.38
N ILE A 393 -18.69 -10.70 1.38
CA ILE A 393 -17.94 -9.79 2.25
C ILE A 393 -18.86 -9.28 3.37
N SER A 394 -18.37 -9.33 4.61
CA SER A 394 -19.08 -8.83 5.79
C SER A 394 -18.50 -7.50 6.28
N VAL A 395 -17.19 -7.30 6.08
CA VAL A 395 -16.50 -6.04 6.34
C VAL A 395 -15.61 -5.71 5.15
N LEU A 396 -15.82 -4.54 4.56
CA LEU A 396 -15.06 -4.05 3.41
C LEU A 396 -14.25 -2.81 3.83
N VAL A 397 -12.94 -2.82 3.58
CA VAL A 397 -12.04 -1.68 3.79
C VAL A 397 -11.42 -1.30 2.45
N MET A 398 -11.83 -0.16 1.90
CA MET A 398 -11.34 0.35 0.60
C MET A 398 -10.26 1.42 0.81
N ASN A 399 -9.22 1.46 -0.04
CA ASN A 399 -8.32 2.62 -0.12
C ASN A 399 -7.69 2.82 -1.51
N THR A 400 -7.44 4.08 -1.89
CA THR A 400 -6.53 4.42 -2.98
C THR A 400 -5.82 5.75 -2.74
N GLY A 401 -4.56 5.87 -3.19
CA GLY A 401 -3.78 7.10 -3.06
C GLY A 401 -2.61 7.18 -4.03
N HIS A 402 -1.44 6.69 -3.61
CA HIS A 402 -0.15 7.02 -4.24
C HIS A 402 0.04 6.51 -5.68
N HIS A 403 -0.81 5.58 -6.13
CA HIS A 403 -0.79 5.08 -7.51
C HIS A 403 -1.40 6.05 -8.54
N TRP A 404 -2.08 7.12 -8.11
CA TRP A 404 -2.63 8.17 -8.98
C TRP A 404 -1.55 9.15 -9.48
N ASN A 405 -0.57 8.64 -10.23
CA ASN A 405 0.51 9.42 -10.83
C ASN A 405 0.76 9.01 -12.29
N ARG A 406 1.25 9.97 -13.11
CA ARG A 406 1.42 9.76 -14.57
C ARG A 406 2.36 8.59 -14.89
N GLY A 407 3.42 8.39 -14.09
CA GLY A 407 4.37 7.29 -14.29
C GLY A 407 3.70 5.91 -14.15
N LYS A 408 2.80 5.74 -13.17
CA LYS A 408 2.04 4.50 -12.99
C LYS A 408 0.95 4.31 -14.05
N LEU A 409 0.19 5.35 -14.40
CA LEU A 409 -0.85 5.22 -15.45
C LEU A 409 -0.22 4.89 -16.81
N ASN A 410 0.81 5.64 -17.23
CA ASN A 410 1.50 5.39 -18.49
C ASN A 410 2.20 4.01 -18.49
N GLY A 411 2.87 3.65 -17.39
CA GLY A 411 3.60 2.39 -17.26
C GLY A 411 2.72 1.13 -17.24
N ASN A 412 1.43 1.26 -16.89
CA ASN A 412 0.44 0.19 -17.02
C ASN A 412 -0.48 0.36 -18.24
N ARG A 413 -0.23 1.39 -19.07
CA ARG A 413 -0.99 1.71 -20.30
C ARG A 413 -2.50 1.90 -20.05
N TRP A 414 -2.82 2.65 -18.99
CA TRP A 414 -4.18 2.94 -18.56
C TRP A 414 -4.73 4.22 -19.22
N VAL A 415 -5.82 4.07 -19.97
CA VAL A 415 -6.57 5.17 -20.60
C VAL A 415 -7.83 5.42 -19.77
N MET A 416 -8.07 6.65 -19.33
CA MET A 416 -9.23 7.00 -18.52
C MET A 416 -10.52 6.88 -19.33
N HIS A 417 -11.50 6.11 -18.83
CA HIS A 417 -12.84 5.96 -19.41
C HIS A 417 -13.92 6.44 -18.44
N VAL A 418 -15.07 6.87 -18.97
CA VAL A 418 -16.31 7.21 -18.24
C VAL A 418 -17.49 6.82 -19.13
N ASN A 419 -18.56 6.26 -18.56
CA ASN A 419 -19.73 5.75 -19.30
C ASN A 419 -19.33 4.76 -20.41
N GLY A 420 -18.29 3.96 -20.16
CA GLY A 420 -17.71 3.01 -21.10
C GLY A 420 -16.71 3.60 -22.12
N VAL A 421 -16.79 4.88 -22.46
CA VAL A 421 -16.01 5.52 -23.53
C VAL A 421 -14.77 6.29 -23.03
N PRO A 422 -13.75 6.56 -23.87
CA PRO A 422 -12.58 7.35 -23.49
C PRO A 422 -12.95 8.75 -22.99
N ASN A 423 -12.35 9.18 -21.88
CA ASN A 423 -12.65 10.47 -21.26
C ASN A 423 -12.07 11.66 -22.06
N THR A 424 -12.94 12.40 -22.73
CA THR A 424 -12.61 13.65 -23.44
C THR A 424 -12.53 14.87 -22.52
N ASN A 425 -13.03 14.79 -21.28
CA ASN A 425 -13.08 15.92 -20.35
C ASN A 425 -11.69 16.19 -19.74
N LYS A 426 -11.01 17.23 -20.25
CA LYS A 426 -9.69 17.70 -19.81
C LYS A 426 -9.62 18.06 -18.32
N LYS A 427 -10.71 18.56 -17.71
CA LYS A 427 -10.76 18.86 -16.26
C LYS A 427 -10.76 17.56 -15.46
N LEU A 428 -11.54 16.57 -15.86
CA LEU A 428 -11.57 15.25 -15.21
C LEU A 428 -10.26 14.48 -15.41
N ALA A 429 -9.61 14.61 -16.58
CA ALA A 429 -8.33 13.96 -16.89
C ALA A 429 -7.14 14.41 -16.01
N ALA A 430 -7.29 15.50 -15.24
CA ALA A 430 -6.31 15.87 -14.23
C ALA A 430 -6.35 14.86 -13.05
N LEU A 431 -5.21 14.21 -12.75
CA LEU A 431 -5.10 13.10 -11.80
C LEU A 431 -5.83 13.30 -10.46
N GLY A 432 -5.76 14.49 -9.87
CA GLY A 432 -6.46 14.78 -8.61
C GLY A 432 -7.98 14.73 -8.75
N ASN A 433 -8.52 15.24 -9.87
CA ASN A 433 -9.94 15.22 -10.19
C ASN A 433 -10.40 13.81 -10.56
N ALA A 434 -9.60 13.08 -11.36
CA ALA A 434 -9.86 11.67 -11.68
C ALA A 434 -9.91 10.80 -10.41
N LYS A 435 -8.92 10.95 -9.52
CA LYS A 435 -8.90 10.29 -8.20
C LYS A 435 -10.16 10.62 -7.41
N ASN A 436 -10.48 11.90 -7.27
CA ASN A 436 -11.61 12.34 -6.46
C ASN A 436 -12.93 11.80 -7.01
N PHE A 437 -13.14 11.87 -8.32
CA PHE A 437 -14.30 11.31 -9.01
C PHE A 437 -14.43 9.80 -8.77
N THR A 438 -13.35 9.02 -8.95
CA THR A 438 -13.38 7.57 -8.71
C THR A 438 -13.65 7.21 -7.25
N ILE A 439 -13.11 7.97 -6.28
CA ILE A 439 -13.43 7.77 -4.86
C ILE A 439 -14.92 8.02 -4.62
N HIS A 440 -15.48 9.14 -5.10
CA HIS A 440 -16.91 9.44 -4.98
C HIS A 440 -17.80 8.39 -5.67
N SER A 441 -17.50 7.99 -6.91
CA SER A 441 -18.28 6.99 -7.65
C SER A 441 -18.23 5.60 -7.01
N THR A 442 -17.06 5.18 -6.50
CA THR A 442 -16.90 3.89 -5.82
C THR A 442 -17.61 3.87 -4.47
N VAL A 443 -17.50 4.94 -3.68
CA VAL A 443 -18.18 5.07 -2.39
C VAL A 443 -19.71 5.17 -2.56
N SER A 444 -20.17 5.94 -3.57
CA SER A 444 -21.59 6.02 -3.94
C SER A 444 -22.14 4.66 -4.35
N TRP A 445 -21.42 3.91 -5.21
CA TRP A 445 -21.83 2.55 -5.58
C TRP A 445 -21.88 1.62 -4.37
N VAL A 446 -20.85 1.56 -3.52
CA VAL A 446 -20.89 0.71 -2.33
C VAL A 446 -22.04 1.12 -1.41
N SER A 447 -22.31 2.41 -1.25
CA SER A 447 -23.44 2.89 -0.44
C SER A 447 -24.80 2.47 -1.00
N SER A 448 -24.96 2.34 -2.31
CA SER A 448 -26.21 1.81 -2.91
C SER A 448 -26.35 0.29 -2.77
N GLN A 449 -25.25 -0.44 -2.54
CA GLN A 449 -25.29 -1.87 -2.26
C GLN A 449 -25.59 -2.20 -0.78
N LEU A 450 -25.40 -1.27 0.16
CA LEU A 450 -25.61 -1.53 1.60
C LEU A 450 -27.05 -2.00 1.94
N PRO A 451 -28.14 -1.43 1.38
CA PRO A 451 -29.49 -1.94 1.61
C PRO A 451 -29.72 -3.37 1.08
N LEU A 452 -28.97 -3.78 0.05
CA LEU A 452 -29.02 -5.13 -0.55
C LEU A 452 -28.17 -6.14 0.24
N HIS A 453 -27.29 -5.66 1.12
CA HIS A 453 -26.36 -6.46 1.91
C HIS A 453 -26.36 -6.00 3.38
N PRO A 454 -27.45 -6.19 4.14
CA PRO A 454 -27.60 -5.64 5.50
C PRO A 454 -26.57 -6.12 6.54
N GLY A 455 -25.81 -7.19 6.24
CA GLY A 455 -24.68 -7.65 7.05
C GLY A 455 -23.32 -6.99 6.73
N LEU A 456 -23.24 -6.16 5.68
CA LEU A 456 -22.00 -5.53 5.21
C LEU A 456 -21.70 -4.23 5.95
N LYS A 457 -20.51 -4.14 6.55
CA LYS A 457 -19.95 -2.89 7.08
C LYS A 457 -18.87 -2.38 6.13
N ALA A 458 -19.17 -1.32 5.39
CA ALA A 458 -18.24 -0.69 4.47
C ALA A 458 -17.47 0.47 5.11
N PHE A 459 -16.16 0.50 4.85
CA PHE A 459 -15.22 1.54 5.27
C PHE A 459 -14.44 2.02 4.06
N TYR A 460 -14.26 3.34 3.94
CA TYR A 460 -13.21 3.94 3.13
C TYR A 460 -12.10 4.43 4.06
N ARG A 461 -10.86 3.99 3.85
CA ARG A 461 -9.70 4.47 4.61
C ARG A 461 -9.05 5.66 3.91
N SER A 462 -8.85 6.73 4.65
CA SER A 462 -8.18 7.93 4.16
C SER A 462 -6.73 7.70 3.73
N LEU A 463 -6.18 8.67 3.01
CA LEU A 463 -4.81 8.67 2.50
C LEU A 463 -3.80 8.52 3.64
N SER A 464 -3.02 7.43 3.59
CA SER A 464 -1.84 7.28 4.43
C SER A 464 -0.73 8.22 3.92
N PRO A 465 -0.13 9.06 4.78
CA PRO A 465 0.82 10.09 4.38
C PRO A 465 2.20 9.52 3.99
N ARG A 466 3.06 10.41 3.51
CA ARG A 466 4.44 10.15 3.08
C ARG A 466 5.34 11.30 3.55
N HIS A 467 6.55 11.01 4.01
CA HIS A 467 7.39 12.00 4.71
C HIS A 467 8.75 12.23 4.04
N PHE A 468 8.76 12.55 2.75
CA PHE A 468 9.98 12.92 2.04
C PHE A 468 10.44 14.34 2.40
N VAL A 469 11.71 14.47 2.80
CA VAL A 469 12.40 15.73 3.10
C VAL A 469 13.60 15.87 2.17
N GLY A 470 13.83 17.09 1.66
CA GLY A 470 14.95 17.40 0.75
C GLY A 470 14.75 17.01 -0.72
N GLY A 471 13.60 16.44 -1.07
CA GLY A 471 13.28 16.00 -2.43
C GLY A 471 12.07 15.06 -2.45
N GLU A 472 11.93 14.33 -3.55
CA GLU A 472 10.93 13.28 -3.79
C GLU A 472 11.61 11.91 -3.90
N TRP A 473 10.81 10.84 -3.93
CA TRP A 473 11.29 9.45 -4.07
C TRP A 473 12.27 9.21 -5.24
N ASN A 474 12.21 10.04 -6.28
CA ASN A 474 13.07 10.00 -7.47
C ASN A 474 14.03 11.21 -7.60
N THR A 475 14.09 12.11 -6.61
CA THR A 475 14.96 13.30 -6.64
C THR A 475 15.80 13.48 -5.37
N GLY A 476 16.01 12.40 -4.60
CA GLY A 476 16.86 12.39 -3.40
C GLY A 476 16.15 12.68 -2.08
N GLY A 477 14.82 12.66 -2.07
CA GLY A 477 14.03 12.82 -0.84
C GLY A 477 14.27 11.70 0.17
N SER A 478 14.23 12.05 1.46
CA SER A 478 14.57 11.13 2.56
C SER A 478 13.68 11.29 3.79
N CYS A 479 13.67 10.27 4.65
CA CYS A 479 12.95 10.20 5.93
C CYS A 479 13.88 9.52 6.95
N ASN A 480 14.95 10.21 7.32
CA ASN A 480 15.99 9.67 8.22
C ASN A 480 15.69 9.89 9.72
N ASN A 481 14.50 10.40 10.08
CA ASN A 481 14.15 10.56 11.49
C ASN A 481 13.97 9.19 12.16
N THR A 482 14.74 8.94 13.22
CA THR A 482 14.68 7.72 14.05
C THR A 482 14.14 8.00 15.45
N THR A 483 13.96 9.27 15.81
CA THR A 483 13.47 9.71 17.13
C THR A 483 11.94 9.70 17.11
N PRO A 484 11.26 9.08 18.10
CA PRO A 484 9.80 9.11 18.22
C PRO A 484 9.29 10.49 18.69
N MET A 485 9.47 11.51 17.86
CA MET A 485 8.97 12.88 18.03
C MET A 485 7.42 12.96 17.99
N SER A 486 6.75 11.83 17.87
CA SER A 486 5.31 11.63 17.90
C SER A 486 4.73 11.57 19.32
N ILE A 487 5.54 11.20 20.32
CA ILE A 487 5.12 11.05 21.73
C ILE A 487 4.50 12.37 22.23
N GLY A 488 3.26 12.29 22.72
CA GLY A 488 2.54 13.44 23.26
C GLY A 488 1.95 14.40 22.22
N LYS A 489 2.22 14.25 20.92
CA LYS A 489 1.53 15.05 19.88
C LYS A 489 0.06 14.64 19.80
N GLU A 490 -0.84 15.63 19.93
CA GLU A 490 -2.28 15.44 19.78
C GLU A 490 -2.76 15.74 18.34
N VAL A 491 -3.82 15.07 17.91
CA VAL A 491 -4.66 15.43 16.76
C VAL A 491 -6.02 15.85 17.30
N LEU A 492 -6.44 17.09 17.00
CA LEU A 492 -7.64 17.71 17.57
C LEU A 492 -8.67 18.18 16.53
N GLN A 493 -8.34 18.09 15.25
CA GLN A 493 -9.25 18.40 14.14
C GLN A 493 -10.45 17.45 14.12
N GLU A 494 -11.64 17.96 13.79
CA GLU A 494 -12.84 17.13 13.60
C GLU A 494 -12.97 16.61 12.16
N GLU A 495 -12.66 17.44 11.15
CA GLU A 495 -12.69 17.03 9.75
C GLU A 495 -11.36 16.40 9.28
N SER A 496 -11.45 15.53 8.27
CA SER A 496 -10.31 14.77 7.76
C SER A 496 -9.34 15.61 6.93
N SER A 497 -8.04 15.39 7.11
CA SER A 497 -7.00 15.93 6.23
C SER A 497 -7.04 15.34 4.81
N ASP A 498 -7.64 14.17 4.60
CA ASP A 498 -7.95 13.68 3.25
C ASP A 498 -9.35 14.14 2.85
N PHE A 499 -9.43 15.37 2.33
CA PHE A 499 -10.69 15.94 1.85
C PHE A 499 -11.37 15.07 0.79
N SER A 500 -10.64 14.29 -0.03
CA SER A 500 -11.26 13.37 -1.00
C SER A 500 -12.03 12.24 -0.30
N ALA A 501 -11.41 11.60 0.69
CA ALA A 501 -12.06 10.55 1.46
C ALA A 501 -13.22 11.10 2.31
N GLY A 502 -12.96 12.20 3.03
CA GLY A 502 -13.93 12.83 3.92
C GLY A 502 -15.20 13.35 3.22
N HIS A 503 -15.06 13.94 2.03
CA HIS A 503 -16.23 14.38 1.26
C HIS A 503 -16.97 13.22 0.57
N ALA A 504 -16.26 12.18 0.11
CA ALA A 504 -16.89 11.06 -0.59
C ALA A 504 -17.81 10.23 0.30
N VAL A 505 -17.49 10.08 1.59
CA VAL A 505 -18.33 9.34 2.55
C VAL A 505 -19.46 10.17 3.15
N LYS A 506 -19.41 11.52 3.05
CA LYS A 506 -20.32 12.43 3.77
C LYS A 506 -21.75 12.27 3.25
N GLY A 507 -22.66 11.85 4.12
CA GLY A 507 -24.05 11.54 3.76
C GLY A 507 -24.28 10.14 3.15
N THR A 508 -23.26 9.26 3.16
CA THR A 508 -23.36 7.87 2.69
C THR A 508 -23.40 6.88 3.86
N GLY A 509 -23.73 5.61 3.58
CA GLY A 509 -23.62 4.52 4.57
C GLY A 509 -22.20 3.98 4.76
N VAL A 510 -21.21 4.46 4.00
CA VAL A 510 -19.81 4.03 4.10
C VAL A 510 -19.11 4.85 5.20
N LYS A 511 -18.46 4.18 6.15
CA LYS A 511 -17.74 4.85 7.24
C LYS A 511 -16.36 5.35 6.78
N LEU A 512 -15.90 6.49 7.32
CA LEU A 512 -14.50 6.90 7.19
C LEU A 512 -13.64 6.21 8.25
N LEU A 513 -12.67 5.40 7.82
CA LEU A 513 -11.54 5.01 8.66
C LEU A 513 -10.45 6.07 8.50
N ASP A 514 -10.54 7.16 9.25
CA ASP A 514 -9.54 8.23 9.13
C ASP A 514 -8.27 7.90 9.91
N ILE A 515 -7.16 7.85 9.17
CA ILE A 515 -5.82 7.60 9.66
C ILE A 515 -4.81 8.68 9.22
N THR A 516 -5.22 9.69 8.46
CA THR A 516 -4.29 10.62 7.78
C THR A 516 -3.53 11.45 8.80
N ALA A 517 -4.22 12.21 9.65
CA ALA A 517 -3.60 13.12 10.59
C ALA A 517 -2.78 12.38 11.68
N LEU A 518 -3.34 11.31 12.26
CA LEU A 518 -2.63 10.51 13.27
C LEU A 518 -1.38 9.80 12.70
N SER A 519 -1.35 9.48 11.41
CA SER A 519 -0.15 8.93 10.75
C SER A 519 0.82 10.02 10.26
N HIS A 520 0.37 11.27 10.09
CA HIS A 520 1.21 12.36 9.59
C HIS A 520 2.22 12.84 10.64
N ILE A 521 1.91 12.63 11.92
CA ILE A 521 2.80 12.90 13.05
C ILE A 521 3.71 11.71 13.39
N ARG A 522 3.84 10.69 12.51
CA ARG A 522 4.59 9.44 12.71
C ARG A 522 5.75 9.24 11.72
N ASP A 523 6.43 10.31 11.31
CA ASP A 523 7.46 10.24 10.26
C ASP A 523 8.59 9.23 10.53
N GLU A 524 8.84 8.90 11.79
CA GLU A 524 9.83 7.89 12.21
C GLU A 524 9.43 6.43 11.88
N GLY A 525 8.15 6.17 11.61
CA GLY A 525 7.60 4.83 11.36
C GLY A 525 7.82 4.28 9.94
N HIS A 526 8.39 5.08 9.03
CA HIS A 526 8.67 4.66 7.65
C HIS A 526 9.85 3.70 7.53
N ILE A 527 9.91 2.98 6.41
CA ILE A 527 10.99 2.03 6.09
C ILE A 527 12.31 2.76 5.78
N SER A 528 12.27 3.99 5.28
CA SER A 528 13.44 4.84 5.09
C SER A 528 14.47 4.20 4.15
N ARG A 529 15.76 4.36 4.43
CA ARG A 529 16.91 3.75 3.73
C ARG A 529 17.07 2.24 3.94
N PHE A 530 16.28 1.60 4.81
CA PHE A 530 16.47 0.20 5.14
C PHE A 530 15.85 -0.70 4.07
N SER A 531 16.59 -1.70 3.59
CA SER A 531 16.10 -2.63 2.59
C SER A 531 16.91 -3.92 2.52
N ILE A 532 16.26 -4.97 2.03
CA ILE A 532 16.89 -6.25 1.69
C ILE A 532 17.48 -6.19 0.27
N SER A 533 16.96 -5.33 -0.61
CA SER A 533 17.29 -5.36 -2.05
C SER A 533 17.28 -4.02 -2.80
N ALA A 534 17.01 -2.88 -2.14
CA ALA A 534 16.99 -1.58 -2.82
C ALA A 534 18.40 -1.09 -3.22
N SER A 535 18.48 -0.37 -4.34
CA SER A 535 19.68 0.35 -4.76
C SER A 535 20.09 1.42 -3.75
N ARG A 536 21.39 1.55 -3.49
CA ARG A 536 21.95 2.59 -2.61
C ARG A 536 21.46 3.97 -3.04
N GLY A 537 20.89 4.72 -2.09
CA GLY A 537 20.45 6.11 -2.29
C GLY A 537 18.93 6.31 -2.44
N VAL A 538 18.15 5.24 -2.63
CA VAL A 538 16.67 5.33 -2.63
C VAL A 538 16.13 5.07 -1.22
N GLN A 539 15.13 5.84 -0.79
CA GLN A 539 14.41 5.63 0.48
C GLN A 539 12.92 5.40 0.27
N ASP A 540 12.32 4.54 1.08
CA ASP A 540 10.89 4.30 1.10
C ASP A 540 10.22 5.07 2.25
N CYS A 541 9.82 6.31 1.95
CA CYS A 541 9.12 7.22 2.85
C CYS A 541 7.61 7.23 2.59
N LEU A 542 7.07 6.09 2.12
CA LEU A 542 5.67 5.88 1.78
C LEU A 542 5.13 4.65 2.51
N HIS A 543 5.87 3.55 2.49
CA HIS A 543 5.54 2.34 3.24
C HIS A 543 6.03 2.43 4.69
N TRP A 544 5.35 1.68 5.55
CA TRP A 544 5.60 1.63 7.00
C TRP A 544 6.37 0.37 7.38
N CYS A 545 7.17 0.45 8.44
CA CYS A 545 7.65 -0.75 9.12
C CYS A 545 6.48 -1.48 9.78
N LEU A 546 6.58 -2.82 9.84
CA LEU A 546 5.67 -3.68 10.59
C LEU A 546 6.46 -4.55 11.60
N PRO A 547 6.08 -4.57 12.90
CA PRO A 547 4.98 -3.83 13.54
C PRO A 547 5.17 -2.31 13.50
N GLY A 548 4.07 -1.56 13.63
CA GLY A 548 4.08 -0.10 13.47
C GLY A 548 2.71 0.50 13.16
N VAL A 549 2.72 1.64 12.45
CA VAL A 549 1.54 2.51 12.25
C VAL A 549 0.30 1.81 11.67
N PRO A 550 0.40 0.86 10.70
CA PRO A 550 -0.78 0.14 10.21
C PRO A 550 -1.45 -0.79 11.22
N ASP A 551 -0.78 -1.19 12.30
CA ASP A 551 -1.40 -1.97 13.38
C ASP A 551 -2.50 -1.13 14.06
N THR A 552 -2.21 0.14 14.36
CA THR A 552 -3.20 1.09 14.88
C THR A 552 -4.38 1.35 13.94
N TRP A 553 -4.19 1.30 12.61
CA TRP A 553 -5.31 1.39 11.67
C TRP A 553 -6.27 0.20 11.83
N ASN A 554 -5.76 -0.97 12.22
CA ASN A 554 -6.55 -2.17 12.48
C ASN A 554 -7.20 -2.17 13.88
N GLU A 555 -6.57 -1.54 14.87
CA GLU A 555 -7.17 -1.30 16.19
C GLU A 555 -8.36 -0.33 16.10
N ILE A 556 -8.20 0.78 15.36
CA ILE A 556 -9.29 1.73 15.08
C ILE A 556 -10.41 1.04 14.30
N LEU A 557 -10.08 0.24 13.27
CA LEU A 557 -11.06 -0.54 12.53
C LEU A 557 -11.87 -1.46 13.47
N LEU A 558 -11.20 -2.18 14.38
CA LEU A 558 -11.87 -3.05 15.36
C LEU A 558 -12.81 -2.27 16.28
N ALA A 559 -12.42 -1.08 16.74
CA ALA A 559 -13.26 -0.21 17.57
C ALA A 559 -14.46 0.40 16.82
N MET A 560 -14.46 0.39 15.48
CA MET A 560 -15.56 0.87 14.64
C MET A 560 -16.48 -0.24 14.07
N MET A 561 -16.10 -1.52 14.23
CA MET A 561 -16.83 -2.71 13.74
C MET A 561 -17.89 -3.21 14.71
#